data_AF-F7XZV8-F1
#
_entry.id   AF-F7XZV8-F1
#
_cell.length_a   1.000
_cell.length_b   1.000
_cell.length_c   1.000
_cell.angle_alpha   90.00
_cell.angle_beta   90.00
_cell.angle_gamma   90.00
#
_symmetry.space_group_name_H-M   'P 1'
#
loop_
_entity.id
_entity.type
_entity.pdbx_description
1 polymer ?
#
loop_
_entity_poly.entity_id
_entity_poly.type
_entity_poly.pdbx_seq_one_letter_code
_entity_poly.pdbx_strand_id
1 'polypeptide(L)'
;MSEWTQDEIHTLRKLTGEGLTASQIGARMGRSRNAIIGKILRLNGAGGHLTVRPIKAGDGRPVRRPAPCRPRPPKLAFVAAKPVFERPQPYVPVANLPATLPVAFLDAVTAKKCLHFVGDPFGPDGPDMPVCGADRSEAAGTVPYCRRHYGSSTRERVQA
;
A
#
# COMPACT_ATOMS: atom_id res chain seq x y z
N MET A 1 -12.92 18.11 4.29
CA MET A 1 -13.30 16.85 3.62
C MET A 1 -14.13 17.21 2.40
N SER A 2 -13.56 17.10 1.20
CA SER A 2 -14.32 17.34 -0.05
C SER A 2 -15.14 16.09 -0.35
N GLU A 3 -16.23 15.94 0.39
CA GLU A 3 -17.16 14.84 0.23
C GLU A 3 -17.89 14.99 -1.10
N TRP A 4 -17.89 13.93 -1.91
CA TRP A 4 -18.60 13.93 -3.18
C TRP A 4 -20.09 13.79 -2.90
N THR A 5 -20.88 14.80 -3.25
CA THR A 5 -22.34 14.73 -3.08
C THR A 5 -22.95 13.85 -4.17
N GLN A 6 -24.15 13.33 -3.90
CA GLN A 6 -24.84 12.44 -4.83
C GLN A 6 -25.20 13.16 -6.15
N ASP A 7 -25.52 14.46 -6.09
CA ASP A 7 -25.83 15.29 -7.27
C ASP A 7 -24.62 15.48 -8.18
N GLU A 8 -23.42 15.62 -7.59
CA GLU A 8 -22.17 15.72 -8.34
C GLU A 8 -21.79 14.38 -8.99
N ILE A 9 -22.10 13.26 -8.32
CA ILE A 9 -21.90 11.93 -8.90
C ILE A 9 -22.86 11.71 -10.07
N HIS A 10 -24.12 12.14 -9.95
CA HIS A 10 -25.09 12.06 -11.04
C HIS A 10 -24.65 12.90 -12.26
N THR A 11 -24.20 14.13 -12.01
CA THR A 11 -23.65 15.03 -13.05
C THR A 11 -22.40 14.44 -13.70
N LEU A 12 -21.49 13.86 -12.91
CA LEU A 12 -20.31 13.17 -13.40
C LEU A 12 -20.66 12.02 -14.35
N ARG A 13 -21.64 11.18 -13.99
CA ARG A 13 -22.10 10.06 -14.82
C ARG A 13 -22.69 10.54 -16.14
N LYS A 14 -23.52 11.59 -16.11
CA LYS A 14 -24.11 12.19 -17.31
C LYS A 14 -23.03 12.70 -18.27
N LEU A 15 -22.09 13.51 -17.77
CA LEU A 15 -21.00 14.07 -18.58
C LEU A 15 -20.03 12.98 -19.10
N THR A 16 -19.83 11.91 -18.34
CA THR A 16 -19.02 10.77 -18.79
C THR A 16 -19.73 9.97 -19.88
N GLY A 17 -21.05 9.79 -19.78
CA GLY A 17 -21.89 9.18 -20.82
C GLY A 17 -21.94 9.99 -22.13
N GLU A 18 -21.83 11.32 -22.04
CA GLU A 18 -21.67 12.23 -23.19
C GLU A 18 -20.28 12.10 -23.86
N GLY A 19 -19.37 11.29 -23.32
CA GLY A 19 -18.05 11.02 -23.90
C GLY A 19 -17.02 12.13 -23.67
N LEU A 20 -17.26 13.05 -22.73
CA LEU A 20 -16.34 14.12 -22.37
C LEU A 20 -15.08 13.59 -21.68
N THR A 21 -13.95 14.26 -21.89
CA THR A 21 -12.68 13.90 -21.26
C THR A 21 -12.60 14.41 -19.82
N ALA A 22 -11.78 13.76 -18.96
CA ALA A 22 -11.64 14.13 -17.54
C ALA A 22 -11.32 15.61 -17.31
N SER A 23 -10.49 16.21 -18.17
CA SER A 23 -10.13 17.63 -18.06
C SER A 23 -11.32 18.55 -18.36
N GLN A 24 -12.17 18.19 -19.33
CA GLN A 24 -13.36 18.96 -19.69
C GLN A 24 -14.44 18.83 -18.60
N ILE A 25 -14.61 17.64 -18.05
CA ILE A 25 -15.52 17.38 -16.92
C ILE A 25 -15.05 18.17 -15.69
N GLY A 26 -13.75 18.15 -15.42
CA GLY A 26 -13.14 18.93 -14.33
C GLY A 26 -13.37 20.44 -14.49
N ALA A 27 -13.24 20.98 -15.70
CA ALA A 27 -13.50 22.40 -15.97
C ALA A 27 -14.98 22.79 -15.71
N ARG A 28 -15.94 21.90 -16.02
CA ARG A 28 -17.37 22.16 -15.78
C ARG A 28 -17.80 22.04 -14.32
N MET A 29 -17.20 21.10 -13.59
CA MET A 29 -17.54 20.84 -12.18
C MET A 29 -16.59 21.53 -11.18
N GLY A 30 -15.61 22.29 -11.65
CA GLY A 30 -14.61 22.95 -10.79
C GLY A 30 -13.67 21.97 -10.07
N ARG A 31 -13.43 20.79 -10.63
CA ARG A 31 -12.60 19.73 -10.03
C ARG A 31 -11.35 19.43 -10.85
N SER A 32 -10.30 18.98 -10.18
CA SER A 32 -9.08 18.57 -10.87
C SER A 32 -9.30 17.32 -11.71
N ARG A 33 -8.60 17.22 -12.84
CA ARG A 33 -8.62 16.03 -13.73
C ARG A 33 -8.41 14.74 -12.92
N ASN A 34 -7.49 14.76 -11.96
CA ASN A 34 -7.14 13.60 -11.14
C ASN A 34 -8.26 13.24 -10.15
N ALA A 35 -8.99 14.23 -9.63
CA ALA A 35 -10.15 13.97 -8.79
C ALA A 35 -11.28 13.27 -9.57
N ILE A 36 -11.51 13.68 -10.83
CA ILE A 36 -12.48 13.04 -11.72
C ILE A 36 -12.09 11.59 -12.02
N ILE A 37 -10.84 11.35 -12.44
CA ILE A 37 -10.34 10.00 -12.74
C ILE A 37 -10.43 9.11 -11.51
N GLY A 38 -9.96 9.59 -10.36
CA GLY A 38 -10.00 8.85 -9.10
C GLY A 38 -11.43 8.51 -8.66
N LYS A 39 -12.39 9.43 -8.86
CA LYS A 39 -13.78 9.15 -8.52
C LYS A 39 -14.42 8.12 -9.45
N ILE A 40 -14.16 8.20 -10.76
CA ILE A 40 -14.68 7.22 -11.74
C ILE A 40 -14.13 5.82 -11.44
N LEU A 41 -12.85 5.70 -11.09
CA LEU A 41 -12.21 4.44 -10.73
C LEU A 41 -12.82 3.82 -9.45
N ARG A 42 -13.12 4.65 -8.44
CA ARG A 42 -13.79 4.21 -7.19
C ARG A 42 -15.27 3.87 -7.38
N LEU A 43 -15.89 4.34 -8.47
CA LEU A 43 -17.28 4.03 -8.84
C LEU A 43 -17.38 2.79 -9.77
N ASN A 44 -16.32 1.97 -9.85
CA ASN A 44 -16.27 0.66 -10.53
C ASN A 44 -16.76 0.63 -11.98
N GLY A 45 -16.61 1.73 -12.73
CA GLY A 45 -17.02 1.77 -14.14
C GLY A 45 -18.54 1.84 -14.38
N ALA A 46 -19.36 1.80 -13.32
CA ALA A 46 -20.81 2.04 -13.41
C ALA A 46 -21.15 3.51 -13.79
N GLY A 47 -20.14 4.37 -13.88
CA GLY A 47 -20.25 5.74 -14.36
C GLY A 47 -19.64 6.00 -15.74
N GLY A 48 -19.27 4.96 -16.50
CA GLY A 48 -18.68 5.07 -17.83
C GLY A 48 -17.15 5.10 -17.85
N HIS A 49 -16.57 4.82 -19.01
CA HIS A 49 -15.13 4.93 -19.27
C HIS A 49 -14.84 6.27 -19.93
N LEU A 50 -13.88 7.02 -19.39
CA LEU A 50 -13.43 8.26 -20.02
C LEU A 50 -12.79 7.93 -21.37
N THR A 51 -13.15 8.68 -22.40
CA THR A 51 -12.51 8.57 -23.72
C THR A 51 -11.06 9.04 -23.58
N VAL A 52 -10.13 8.10 -23.53
CA VAL A 52 -8.70 8.40 -23.56
C VAL A 52 -8.38 8.84 -24.98
N ARG A 53 -8.08 10.13 -25.17
CA ARG A 53 -7.50 10.59 -26.43
C ARG A 53 -6.19 9.80 -26.65
N PRO A 54 -6.02 9.09 -27.78
CA PRO A 54 -4.72 8.56 -28.13
C PRO A 54 -3.75 9.74 -28.20
N ILE A 55 -2.62 9.62 -27.49
CA ILE A 55 -1.55 10.62 -27.56
C ILE A 55 -1.09 10.64 -29.01
N LYS A 56 -1.45 11.68 -29.75
CA LYS A 56 -0.82 11.97 -31.04
C LYS A 56 0.66 12.18 -30.76
N ALA A 57 1.48 11.22 -31.17
CA ALA A 57 2.91 11.41 -31.29
C ALA A 57 3.15 12.45 -32.38
N GLY A 58 3.46 13.68 -31.99
CA GLY A 58 3.76 14.74 -32.94
C GLY A 58 3.66 16.11 -32.31
N ASP A 59 4.78 16.59 -31.79
CA ASP A 59 5.17 18.00 -31.88
C ASP A 59 6.67 18.13 -31.60
N GLY A 60 7.45 18.13 -32.70
CA GLY A 60 8.58 19.02 -33.01
C GLY A 60 9.57 19.49 -31.93
N ARG A 61 9.76 18.82 -30.80
CA ARG A 61 10.88 19.14 -29.90
C ARG A 61 12.18 18.63 -30.51
N PRO A 62 13.25 19.45 -30.64
CA PRO A 62 14.52 18.95 -31.15
C PRO A 62 14.98 17.80 -30.25
N VAL A 63 15.18 16.64 -30.89
CA VAL A 63 15.74 15.45 -30.28
C VAL A 63 17.09 15.87 -29.68
N ARG A 64 17.16 15.96 -28.35
CA ARG A 64 18.45 16.09 -27.68
C ARG A 64 19.31 14.92 -28.13
N ARG A 65 20.47 15.23 -28.71
CA ARG A 65 21.50 14.23 -29.06
C ARG A 65 21.63 13.24 -27.90
N PRO A 66 21.57 11.92 -28.15
CA PRO A 66 21.79 10.96 -27.09
C PRO A 66 23.20 11.17 -26.53
N ALA A 67 23.29 11.44 -25.23
CA ALA A 67 24.56 11.41 -24.52
C ALA A 67 25.18 10.01 -24.66
N PRO A 68 26.51 9.89 -24.70
CA PRO A 68 27.17 8.60 -24.82
C PRO A 68 26.69 7.66 -23.72
N CYS A 69 26.14 6.51 -24.13
CA CYS A 69 25.64 5.48 -23.24
C CYS A 69 26.80 4.99 -22.36
N ARG A 70 26.75 5.27 -21.06
CA ARG A 70 27.59 4.55 -20.10
C ARG A 70 27.25 3.06 -20.20
N PRO A 71 28.24 2.15 -20.16
CA PRO A 71 27.98 0.73 -20.18
C PRO A 71 27.10 0.38 -18.98
N ARG A 72 25.91 -0.15 -19.27
CA ARG A 72 24.99 -0.66 -18.27
C ARG A 72 25.62 -1.91 -17.66
N PRO A 73 25.64 -2.08 -16.33
CA PRO A 73 26.12 -3.33 -15.74
C PRO A 73 25.26 -4.49 -16.28
N PRO A 74 25.85 -5.68 -16.50
CA PRO A 74 25.10 -6.82 -16.97
C PRO A 74 23.95 -7.11 -16.00
N LYS A 75 22.73 -7.24 -16.56
CA LYS A 75 21.59 -7.72 -15.78
C LYS A 75 21.94 -9.12 -15.32
N LEU A 76 22.10 -9.31 -14.00
CA LEU A 76 22.13 -10.63 -13.41
C LEU A 76 20.85 -11.34 -13.83
N ALA A 77 21.00 -12.38 -14.63
CA ALA A 77 19.92 -13.31 -14.89
C ALA A 77 19.55 -13.92 -13.54
N PHE A 78 18.33 -13.67 -13.07
CA PHE A 78 17.78 -14.45 -11.98
C PHE A 78 17.69 -15.89 -12.47
N VAL A 79 18.61 -16.73 -12.00
CA VAL A 79 18.45 -18.18 -12.12
C VAL A 79 17.17 -18.50 -11.38
N ALA A 80 16.15 -18.95 -12.10
CA ALA A 80 14.95 -19.48 -11.49
C ALA A 80 15.38 -20.64 -10.59
N ALA A 81 15.35 -20.41 -9.27
CA ALA A 81 15.67 -21.43 -8.30
C ALA A 81 14.68 -22.58 -8.52
N LYS A 82 15.18 -23.73 -8.96
CA LYS A 82 14.41 -24.97 -8.91
C LYS A 82 14.03 -25.16 -7.44
N PRO A 83 12.76 -25.44 -7.09
CA PRO A 83 12.42 -25.77 -5.72
C PRO A 83 13.15 -27.07 -5.38
N VAL A 84 14.23 -26.95 -4.62
CA VAL A 84 14.87 -28.10 -3.99
C VAL A 84 13.89 -28.51 -2.90
N PHE A 85 13.17 -29.60 -3.11
CA PHE A 85 12.48 -30.27 -2.01
C PHE A 85 13.56 -30.80 -1.07
N GLU A 86 13.84 -30.04 -0.02
CA GLU A 86 14.70 -30.47 1.05
C GLU A 86 14.10 -31.73 1.68
N ARG A 87 14.92 -32.75 1.89
CA ARG A 87 14.53 -33.99 2.58
C ARG A 87 13.86 -33.60 3.90
N PRO A 88 12.72 -34.21 4.31
CA PRO A 88 12.07 -33.87 5.57
C PRO A 88 13.09 -33.98 6.70
N GLN A 89 13.43 -32.83 7.27
CA GLN A 89 14.21 -32.73 8.51
C GLN A 89 13.45 -33.53 9.57
N PRO A 90 14.13 -34.31 10.43
CA PRO A 90 13.48 -34.96 11.56
C PRO A 90 12.70 -33.90 12.33
N TYR A 91 11.38 -34.11 12.46
CA TYR A 91 10.53 -33.22 13.23
C TYR A 91 10.98 -33.28 14.69
N VAL A 92 11.75 -32.29 15.11
CA VAL A 92 12.03 -32.06 16.52
C VAL A 92 10.85 -31.24 17.02
N PRO A 93 9.99 -31.77 17.91
CA PRO A 93 8.95 -30.95 18.52
C PRO A 93 9.67 -29.83 19.27
N VAL A 94 9.62 -28.63 18.71
CA VAL A 94 10.00 -27.42 19.44
C VAL A 94 9.03 -27.38 20.61
N ALA A 95 9.55 -27.52 21.83
CA ALA A 95 8.76 -27.32 23.03
C ALA A 95 7.95 -26.04 22.80
N ASN A 96 6.61 -26.12 22.93
CA ASN A 96 5.73 -24.98 22.72
C ASN A 96 6.28 -23.84 23.56
N LEU A 97 7.02 -22.92 22.92
CA LEU A 97 7.44 -21.67 23.53
C LEU A 97 6.14 -21.07 24.06
N PRO A 98 6.09 -20.63 25.34
CA PRO A 98 4.86 -20.08 25.88
C PRO A 98 4.42 -19.00 24.91
N ALA A 99 3.28 -19.23 24.24
CA ALA A 99 2.69 -18.23 23.39
C ALA A 99 2.51 -17.04 24.33
N THR A 100 3.29 -15.98 24.11
CA THR A 100 3.25 -14.80 24.98
C THR A 100 1.81 -14.30 24.89
N LEU A 101 1.05 -14.53 25.96
CA LEU A 101 -0.33 -14.07 26.04
C LEU A 101 -0.29 -12.56 25.78
N PRO A 102 -1.19 -12.06 24.91
CA PRO A 102 -1.16 -10.65 24.57
C PRO A 102 -1.49 -9.84 25.83
N VAL A 103 -0.69 -8.80 26.08
CA VAL A 103 -0.64 -8.05 27.34
C VAL A 103 -1.32 -6.70 27.15
N ALA A 104 -1.87 -6.11 28.22
CA ALA A 104 -2.39 -4.75 28.19
C ALA A 104 -1.32 -3.75 27.73
N PHE A 105 -1.75 -2.69 27.02
CA PHE A 105 -0.83 -1.72 26.40
C PHE A 105 0.09 -1.06 27.43
N LEU A 106 -0.44 -0.60 28.57
CA LEU A 106 0.32 0.08 29.63
C LEU A 106 1.40 -0.83 30.22
N ASP A 107 1.06 -2.09 30.48
CA ASP A 107 1.98 -3.09 31.03
C ASP A 107 3.10 -3.40 30.03
N ALA A 108 2.77 -3.51 28.75
CA ALA A 108 3.76 -3.73 27.70
C ALA A 108 4.71 -2.53 27.49
N VAL A 109 4.20 -1.29 27.65
CA VAL A 109 5.04 -0.08 27.63
C VAL A 109 6.01 -0.10 28.81
N THR A 110 5.51 -0.36 30.01
CA THR A 110 6.29 -0.38 31.25
C THR A 110 7.36 -1.48 31.24
N ALA A 111 6.98 -2.68 30.78
CA ALA A 111 7.87 -3.83 30.65
C ALA A 111 8.78 -3.79 29.40
N LYS A 112 8.75 -2.71 28.60
CA LYS A 112 9.51 -2.57 27.34
C LYS A 112 9.32 -3.75 26.38
N LYS A 113 8.08 -4.21 26.23
CA LYS A 113 7.68 -5.31 25.34
C LYS A 113 7.19 -4.79 23.99
N CYS A 114 6.88 -5.70 23.07
CA CYS A 114 6.39 -5.39 21.74
C CYS A 114 5.01 -4.72 21.81
N LEU A 115 4.88 -3.56 21.16
CA LEU A 115 3.67 -2.71 21.17
C LEU A 115 2.80 -2.87 19.92
N HIS A 116 2.87 -4.02 19.24
CA HIS A 116 2.02 -4.27 18.09
C HIS A 116 0.63 -4.70 18.57
N PHE A 117 -0.41 -3.95 18.20
CA PHE A 117 -1.79 -4.30 18.51
C PHE A 117 -2.21 -5.58 17.79
N VAL A 118 -2.92 -6.46 18.49
CA VAL A 118 -3.38 -7.74 17.94
C VAL A 118 -4.66 -7.57 17.09
N GLY A 119 -5.31 -6.40 17.16
CA GLY A 119 -6.50 -6.05 16.38
C GLY A 119 -6.51 -4.57 15.95
N ASP A 120 -7.71 -4.06 15.62
CA ASP A 120 -7.90 -2.68 15.19
C ASP A 120 -7.72 -1.69 16.36
N PRO A 121 -6.68 -0.83 16.33
CA PRO A 121 -6.45 0.14 17.40
C PRO A 121 -7.55 1.22 17.51
N PHE A 122 -8.42 1.35 16.51
CA PHE A 122 -9.56 2.29 16.52
C PHE A 122 -10.91 1.60 16.75
N GLY A 123 -10.89 0.30 17.11
CA GLY A 123 -12.08 -0.45 17.47
C GLY A 123 -12.76 0.07 18.76
N PRO A 124 -13.97 -0.43 19.07
CA PRO A 124 -14.74 -0.01 20.24
C PRO A 124 -14.01 -0.27 21.57
N ASP A 125 -13.07 -1.22 21.58
CA ASP A 125 -12.30 -1.63 22.76
C ASP A 125 -11.12 -0.68 23.09
N GLY A 126 -10.82 0.31 22.25
CA GLY A 126 -9.87 1.39 22.56
C GLY A 126 -8.44 0.94 22.96
N PRO A 127 -7.69 1.74 23.76
CA PRO A 127 -6.32 1.44 24.18
C PRO A 127 -6.20 0.25 25.15
N ASP A 128 -7.33 -0.34 25.57
CA ASP A 128 -7.38 -1.59 26.33
C ASP A 128 -7.20 -2.83 25.44
N MET A 129 -7.14 -2.64 24.11
CA MET A 129 -6.83 -3.72 23.18
C MET A 129 -5.43 -4.30 23.45
N PRO A 130 -5.32 -5.64 23.58
CA PRO A 130 -4.06 -6.24 23.99
C PRO A 130 -3.03 -6.18 22.86
N VAL A 131 -1.77 -5.96 23.26
CA VAL A 131 -0.62 -5.93 22.36
C VAL A 131 0.16 -7.24 22.42
N CYS A 132 0.98 -7.49 21.40
CA CYS A 132 1.76 -8.71 21.24
C CYS A 132 2.53 -9.14 22.50
N GLY A 133 3.08 -8.21 23.28
CA GLY A 133 3.72 -8.54 24.57
C GLY A 133 5.01 -9.37 24.49
N ALA A 134 5.44 -9.81 23.31
CA ALA A 134 6.71 -10.49 23.11
C ALA A 134 7.90 -9.56 23.38
N ASP A 135 9.06 -10.14 23.69
CA ASP A 135 10.26 -9.35 23.94
C ASP A 135 10.70 -8.59 22.67
N ARG A 136 11.17 -7.36 22.86
CA ARG A 136 11.66 -6.51 21.77
C ARG A 136 12.91 -7.15 21.18
N SER A 137 13.04 -7.12 19.86
CA SER A 137 14.25 -7.64 19.24
C SER A 137 15.37 -6.61 19.32
N GLU A 138 16.59 -7.05 19.64
CA GLU A 138 17.78 -6.20 19.57
C GLU A 138 18.02 -5.65 18.15
N ALA A 139 17.69 -6.45 17.13
CA ALA A 139 17.76 -6.05 15.72
C ALA A 139 16.79 -4.93 15.33
N ALA A 140 15.74 -4.67 16.13
CA ALA A 140 14.80 -3.59 15.91
C ALA A 140 15.34 -2.23 16.39
N GLY A 141 16.48 -2.20 17.12
CA GLY A 141 17.10 -0.98 17.59
C GLY A 141 16.13 -0.11 18.40
N THR A 142 15.74 1.05 17.85
CA THR A 142 14.87 2.03 18.51
C THR A 142 13.37 1.75 18.38
N VAL A 143 12.94 0.83 17.51
CA VAL A 143 11.50 0.56 17.34
C VAL A 143 10.97 -0.49 18.34
N PRO A 144 9.79 -0.25 18.97
CA PRO A 144 9.30 -1.03 20.10
C PRO A 144 8.58 -2.32 19.65
N TYR A 145 9.21 -3.09 18.76
CA TYR A 145 8.62 -4.29 18.17
C TYR A 145 9.51 -5.52 18.35
N CYS A 146 8.88 -6.69 18.43
CA CYS A 146 9.57 -7.96 18.31
C CYS A 146 10.02 -8.17 16.85
N ARG A 147 10.91 -9.14 16.61
CA ARG A 147 11.47 -9.39 15.27
C ARG A 147 10.39 -9.64 14.21
N ARG A 148 9.30 -10.30 14.61
CA ARG A 148 8.15 -10.58 13.73
C ARG A 148 7.45 -9.30 13.28
N HIS A 149 7.11 -8.41 14.21
CA HIS A 149 6.37 -7.18 13.92
C HIS A 149 7.27 -6.05 13.39
N TYR A 150 8.57 -6.10 13.64
CA TYR A 150 9.53 -5.24 12.95
C TYR A 150 9.51 -5.48 11.43
N GLY A 151 9.41 -6.75 11.00
CA GLY A 151 9.32 -7.09 9.58
C GLY A 151 7.99 -6.69 8.92
N SER A 152 6.87 -6.69 9.64
CA SER A 152 5.57 -6.26 9.10
C SER A 152 5.46 -4.74 9.01
N SER A 153 5.83 -4.02 10.08
CA SER A 153 5.75 -2.55 10.15
C SER A 153 6.60 -1.83 9.08
N THR A 154 7.73 -2.42 8.69
CA THR A 154 8.60 -1.86 7.63
C THR A 154 8.05 -2.11 6.23
N ARG A 155 7.33 -3.23 6.01
CA ARG A 155 6.74 -3.58 4.72
C ARG A 155 5.53 -2.72 4.36
N GLU A 156 4.69 -2.40 5.34
CA GLU A 156 3.52 -1.53 5.11
C GLU A 156 3.93 -0.11 4.67
N ARG A 157 5.05 0.43 5.19
CA ARG A 157 5.56 1.75 4.79
C ARG A 157 6.07 1.82 3.35
N VAL A 158 6.47 0.71 2.75
CA VAL A 158 6.98 0.68 1.37
C VAL A 158 5.86 0.61 0.33
N GLN A 159 4.62 0.33 0.76
CA GLN A 159 3.46 0.23 -0.13
C GLN A 159 2.56 1.48 -0.14
N ALA A 160 2.97 2.56 0.54
CA ALA A 160 2.27 3.85 0.54
C ALA A 160 2.89 4.84 -0.46
#